data_AF-A0A6N3BS37-F1
#
_entry.id   AF-A0A6N3BS37-F1
#
_cell.length_a   1.000
_cell.length_b   1.000
_cell.length_c   1.000
_cell.angle_alpha   90.00
_cell.angle_beta   90.00
_cell.angle_gamma   90.00
#
_symmetry.space_group_name_H-M   'P 1'
#
loop_
_entity.id
_entity.type
_entity.pdbx_description
1 polymer ?
#
loop_
_entity_poly.entity_id
_entity_poly.type
_entity_poly.pdbx_seq_one_letter_code
_entity_poly.pdbx_strand_id
1 'polypeptide(L)'
;MELTEYQKKFIKNKALGYQILKGKEGTGKSTASIYKLLNLENNYCLYEEDRILFVTSNYSKNIEAKELYNNEGKENYFYSLFSLEKNRVDIITLEELINTYYNAYKREKGQVFNIIHRREALKILEGLKEDIEIYYKKSKFLKKASFEFLLDEILWIKASNFSLEEYLNIDRKGRKSRIKKSSYTREAIYNIKEIYNEKLYSSSRIDEYDHALFAIQYVKKLKGLYNHIILDDIEILTKAEIDFVKAIYKEKTYSTFILILNSEHNIKENSWMIKGRKFNSLGIDIKGKTFNFKLKFEGKKKEVNTIEKYQYINLRNKDVVEFNIDTASNNKELLEDEKVIFNEDELLDVPMFNNIAAGNPIEINDNIEGSFYLPKYWLEKGKESFILRVKGDSMVDKNICDGDLVVIKKQATANHNDIVAANLEGEATLKTLNLNSDTPKLMPANSLYSPIELANRDVSILGVAIGVIKNN
;
A
#
# COMPACT_ATOMS: atom_id res chain seq x y z
N MET A 1 1.38 26.77 7.71
CA MET A 1 2.19 27.10 6.51
C MET A 1 1.43 28.14 5.67
N GLU A 2 2.09 29.17 5.12
CA GLU A 2 1.39 30.17 4.27
C GLU A 2 1.09 29.60 2.87
N LEU A 3 -0.19 29.36 2.59
CA LEU A 3 -0.66 28.94 1.26
C LEU A 3 -0.74 30.14 0.31
N THR A 4 -0.31 29.97 -0.94
CA THR A 4 -0.50 30.98 -1.99
C THR A 4 -1.98 31.15 -2.34
N GLU A 5 -2.34 32.32 -2.88
CA GLU A 5 -3.70 32.58 -3.37
C GLU A 5 -4.17 31.57 -4.44
N TYR A 6 -3.25 31.05 -5.25
CA TYR A 6 -3.58 30.04 -6.25
C TYR A 6 -3.87 28.66 -5.63
N GLN A 7 -3.12 28.27 -4.59
CA GLN A 7 -3.40 27.07 -3.79
C GLN A 7 -4.74 27.21 -3.05
N LYS A 8 -5.01 28.37 -2.43
CA LYS A 8 -6.30 28.66 -1.78
C LYS A 8 -7.47 28.58 -2.76
N LYS A 9 -7.30 29.06 -4.00
CA LYS A 9 -8.31 28.94 -5.06
C LYS A 9 -8.60 27.48 -5.43
N PHE A 10 -7.58 26.63 -5.48
CA PHE A 10 -7.77 25.18 -5.70
C PHE A 10 -8.52 24.54 -4.51
N ILE A 11 -8.09 24.81 -3.28
CA ILE A 11 -8.70 24.25 -2.07
C ILE A 11 -10.19 24.61 -1.98
N LYS A 12 -10.53 25.89 -2.15
CA LYS A 12 -11.91 26.39 -2.08
C LYS A 12 -12.73 26.13 -3.35
N ASN A 13 -12.14 25.52 -4.38
CA ASN A 13 -12.83 25.32 -5.64
C ASN A 13 -14.05 24.40 -5.47
N LYS A 14 -15.19 24.82 -6.02
CA LYS A 14 -16.46 24.08 -5.96
C LYS A 14 -16.71 23.19 -7.19
N ALA A 15 -15.75 23.07 -8.11
CA ALA A 15 -15.94 22.17 -9.25
C ALA A 15 -15.97 20.72 -8.73
N LEU A 16 -16.88 19.94 -9.31
CA LEU A 16 -17.16 18.56 -8.92
C LEU A 16 -16.75 17.62 -10.06
N GLY A 17 -16.63 16.33 -9.79
CA GLY A 17 -16.13 15.35 -10.75
C GLY A 17 -14.61 15.41 -10.94
N TYR A 18 -14.14 15.05 -12.14
CA TYR A 18 -12.71 14.92 -12.43
C TYR A 18 -11.98 16.27 -12.50
N GLN A 19 -10.87 16.37 -11.78
CA GLN A 19 -9.98 17.53 -11.75
C GLN A 19 -8.53 17.09 -11.90
N ILE A 20 -7.70 17.99 -12.42
CA ILE A 20 -6.25 17.78 -12.49
C ILE A 20 -5.53 18.88 -11.72
N LEU A 21 -4.63 18.48 -10.85
CA LEU A 21 -3.61 19.34 -10.27
C LEU A 21 -2.25 18.97 -10.86
N LYS A 22 -1.61 19.91 -11.56
CA LYS A 22 -0.29 19.70 -12.16
C LYS A 22 0.70 20.74 -11.68
N GLY A 23 1.97 20.38 -11.64
CA GLY A 23 3.05 21.30 -11.27
C GLY A 23 4.36 20.56 -11.10
N LYS A 24 5.45 21.33 -11.06
CA LYS A 24 6.80 20.78 -10.80
C LYS A 24 6.92 20.29 -9.37
N GLU A 25 7.99 19.56 -9.06
CA GLU A 25 8.31 19.19 -7.69
C GLU A 25 8.55 20.44 -6.82
N GLY A 26 8.20 20.37 -5.54
CA GLY A 26 8.34 21.51 -4.62
C GLY A 26 7.32 22.64 -4.80
N THR A 27 6.26 22.46 -5.61
CA THR A 27 5.21 23.47 -5.80
C THR A 27 4.06 23.38 -4.77
N GLY A 28 4.20 22.54 -3.74
CA GLY A 28 3.20 22.37 -2.67
C GLY A 28 1.92 21.66 -3.10
N LYS A 29 1.99 20.74 -4.08
CA LYS A 29 0.83 19.97 -4.58
C LYS A 29 0.23 19.09 -3.49
N SER A 30 1.06 18.26 -2.85
CA SER A 30 0.62 17.32 -1.81
C SER A 30 0.02 18.07 -0.61
N THR A 31 0.70 19.11 -0.12
CA THR A 31 0.17 20.01 0.93
C THR A 31 -1.20 20.59 0.56
N ALA A 32 -1.33 21.22 -0.61
CA ALA A 32 -2.61 21.80 -1.03
C ALA A 32 -3.71 20.74 -1.21
N SER A 33 -3.34 19.51 -1.52
CA SER A 33 -4.27 18.39 -1.69
C SER A 33 -4.77 17.87 -0.35
N ILE A 34 -3.96 17.88 0.70
CA ILE A 34 -4.42 17.58 2.08
C ILE A 34 -5.36 18.67 2.59
N TYR A 35 -5.06 19.95 2.36
CA TYR A 35 -6.02 21.02 2.68
C TYR A 35 -7.31 20.92 1.83
N LYS A 36 -7.21 20.46 0.57
CA LYS A 36 -8.38 20.18 -0.25
C LYS A 36 -9.18 19.01 0.32
N LEU A 37 -8.52 17.97 0.82
CA LEU A 37 -9.15 16.84 1.50
C LEU A 37 -9.93 17.31 2.72
N LEU A 38 -9.31 18.10 3.61
CA LEU A 38 -9.99 18.69 4.77
C LEU A 38 -11.21 19.54 4.36
N ASN A 39 -11.08 20.29 3.25
CA ASN A 39 -12.20 21.06 2.72
C ASN A 39 -13.34 20.16 2.21
N LEU A 40 -13.02 19.04 1.54
CA LEU A 40 -13.99 18.07 1.07
C LEU A 40 -14.70 17.37 2.23
N GLU A 41 -13.95 16.98 3.25
CA GLU A 41 -14.48 16.38 4.48
C GLU A 41 -15.49 17.30 5.16
N ASN A 42 -15.09 18.56 5.38
CA ASN A 42 -15.90 19.50 6.14
C ASN A 42 -17.10 20.05 5.38
N ASN A 43 -17.11 20.01 4.05
CA ASN A 43 -18.13 20.72 3.25
C ASN A 43 -18.85 19.86 2.21
N TYR A 44 -18.36 18.67 1.87
CA TYR A 44 -18.85 17.85 0.76
C TYR A 44 -19.14 16.39 1.11
N CYS A 45 -18.79 15.94 2.31
CA CYS A 45 -19.33 14.70 2.88
C CYS A 45 -20.70 14.98 3.52
N LEU A 46 -21.75 14.98 2.69
CA LEU A 46 -23.10 15.42 3.06
C LEU A 46 -23.88 14.35 3.84
N TYR A 47 -23.54 13.08 3.64
CA TYR A 47 -24.22 11.94 4.26
C TYR A 47 -23.24 11.11 5.10
N GLU A 48 -23.76 10.26 5.99
CA GLU A 48 -22.95 9.41 6.88
C GLU A 48 -22.08 8.42 6.11
N GLU A 49 -22.59 7.87 5.01
CA GLU A 49 -21.85 6.91 4.20
C GLU A 49 -20.80 7.55 3.28
N ASP A 50 -20.73 8.89 3.21
CA ASP A 50 -19.80 9.57 2.32
C ASP A 50 -18.35 9.41 2.84
N ARG A 51 -17.50 8.83 1.99
CA ARG A 51 -16.09 8.55 2.31
C ARG A 51 -15.12 9.25 1.36
N ILE A 52 -13.93 9.55 1.87
CA ILE A 52 -12.83 10.16 1.15
C ILE A 52 -11.62 9.22 1.14
N LEU A 53 -10.97 9.09 -0.01
CA LEU A 53 -9.74 8.35 -0.18
C LEU A 53 -8.63 9.26 -0.68
N PHE A 54 -7.50 9.30 0.04
CA PHE A 54 -6.24 9.86 -0.42
C PHE A 54 -5.26 8.72 -0.72
N VAL A 55 -4.91 8.58 -1.99
CA VAL A 55 -3.99 7.54 -2.44
C VAL A 55 -2.61 8.13 -2.67
N THR A 56 -1.62 7.61 -1.92
CA THR A 56 -0.22 7.98 -2.07
C THR A 56 0.54 6.98 -2.93
N SER A 57 1.65 7.42 -3.53
CA SER A 57 2.51 6.60 -4.38
C SER A 57 3.45 5.68 -3.59
N ASN A 58 3.84 6.08 -2.38
CA ASN A 58 4.72 5.32 -1.50
C ASN A 58 4.38 5.54 -0.03
N TYR A 59 5.06 4.79 0.84
CA TYR A 59 4.85 4.78 2.27
C TYR A 59 5.32 6.08 2.95
N SER A 60 6.47 6.63 2.56
CA SER A 60 6.96 7.93 3.07
C SER A 60 5.92 9.06 2.90
N LYS A 61 5.40 9.23 1.69
CA LYS A 61 4.34 10.23 1.42
C LYS A 61 3.04 9.90 2.16
N ASN A 62 2.77 8.62 2.44
CA ASN A 62 1.61 8.20 3.24
C ASN A 62 1.70 8.72 4.67
N ILE A 63 2.87 8.56 5.31
CA ILE A 63 3.14 9.06 6.65
C ILE A 63 3.02 10.59 6.66
N GLU A 64 3.72 11.28 5.75
CA GLU A 64 3.66 12.75 5.68
C GLU A 64 2.22 13.27 5.50
N ALA A 65 1.43 12.61 4.64
CA ALA A 65 0.03 12.94 4.42
C ALA A 65 -0.82 12.74 5.68
N LYS A 66 -0.64 11.62 6.39
CA LYS A 66 -1.32 11.32 7.66
C LYS A 66 -0.95 12.32 8.75
N GLU A 67 0.33 12.62 8.92
CA GLU A 67 0.81 13.60 9.89
C GLU A 67 0.23 14.99 9.61
N LEU A 68 0.30 15.46 8.36
CA LEU A 68 -0.23 16.76 7.99
C LEU A 68 -1.75 16.81 8.19
N TYR A 69 -2.48 15.77 7.79
CA TYR A 69 -3.92 15.67 8.02
C TYR A 69 -4.26 15.71 9.51
N ASN A 70 -3.56 14.94 10.35
CA ASN A 70 -3.79 14.88 11.79
C ASN A 70 -3.46 16.19 12.51
N ASN A 71 -2.40 16.88 12.09
CA ASN A 71 -2.00 18.14 12.70
C ASN A 71 -2.98 19.26 12.34
N GLU A 72 -3.29 19.41 11.05
CA GLU A 72 -4.14 20.50 10.55
C GLU A 72 -5.64 20.26 10.81
N GLY A 73 -6.05 18.99 10.90
CA GLY A 73 -7.40 18.58 11.29
C GLY A 73 -7.73 18.87 12.76
N LYS A 74 -6.72 18.91 13.64
CA LYS A 74 -6.88 19.26 15.06
C LYS A 74 -6.93 20.77 15.31
N GLU A 75 -6.23 21.58 14.51
CA GLU A 75 -6.17 23.04 14.72
C GLU A 75 -7.38 23.79 14.13
N ASN A 76 -8.02 23.26 13.08
CA ASN A 76 -9.18 23.91 12.47
C ASN A 76 -10.48 23.44 13.14
N TYR A 77 -10.97 24.21 14.12
CA TYR A 77 -12.34 24.14 14.64
C TYR A 77 -13.39 24.50 13.56
N PHE A 78 -13.53 23.67 12.53
CA PHE A 78 -14.68 23.66 11.63
C PHE A 78 -15.44 22.36 11.84
N TYR A 79 -16.14 22.28 12.98
CA TYR A 79 -17.18 21.26 13.14
C TYR A 79 -18.30 21.57 12.15
N SER A 80 -18.34 20.83 11.05
CA SER A 80 -19.58 20.66 10.29
C SER A 80 -20.62 20.05 11.23
N LEU A 81 -21.88 20.52 11.16
CA LEU A 81 -23.01 19.92 11.87
C LEU A 81 -23.17 18.41 11.59
N PHE A 82 -22.49 17.90 10.55
CA PHE A 82 -22.52 16.51 10.08
C PHE A 82 -21.25 15.71 10.43
N SER A 83 -20.29 16.29 11.19
CA SER A 83 -18.95 15.71 11.46
C SER A 83 -18.89 14.70 12.64
N LEU A 84 -20.01 14.05 12.98
CA LEU A 84 -20.11 13.23 14.20
C LEU A 84 -19.41 11.85 14.13
N GLU A 85 -18.93 11.41 12.96
CA GLU A 85 -18.20 10.14 12.83
C GLU A 85 -16.70 10.33 12.58
N LYS A 86 -15.88 9.65 13.40
CA LYS A 86 -14.42 9.84 13.46
C LYS A 86 -13.60 9.27 12.29
N ASN A 87 -14.18 8.49 11.37
CA ASN A 87 -13.39 7.71 10.39
C ASN A 87 -13.96 7.76 8.96
N ARG A 88 -14.00 8.95 8.33
CA ARG A 88 -14.47 9.13 6.93
C ARG A 88 -13.35 9.21 5.90
N VAL A 89 -12.12 9.43 6.35
CA VAL A 89 -10.96 9.64 5.50
C VAL A 89 -10.02 8.45 5.61
N ASP A 90 -9.73 7.83 4.46
CA ASP A 90 -8.68 6.82 4.34
C ASP A 90 -7.49 7.42 3.59
N ILE A 91 -6.32 7.39 4.22
CA ILE A 91 -5.03 7.75 3.60
C ILE A 91 -4.20 6.48 3.49
N ILE A 92 -4.00 5.97 2.28
CA ILE A 92 -3.44 4.64 2.03
C ILE A 92 -2.55 4.66 0.79
N THR A 93 -1.55 3.79 0.72
CA THR A 93 -0.75 3.65 -0.51
C THR A 93 -1.56 2.93 -1.58
N LEU A 94 -1.27 3.20 -2.86
CA LEU A 94 -1.94 2.50 -3.96
C LEU A 94 -1.68 0.98 -3.91
N GLU A 95 -0.47 0.58 -3.53
CA GLU A 95 -0.07 -0.82 -3.43
C GLU A 95 -0.88 -1.55 -2.36
N GLU A 96 -0.95 -1.01 -1.14
CA GLU A 96 -1.78 -1.57 -0.04
C GLU A 96 -3.24 -1.68 -0.45
N LEU A 97 -3.76 -0.66 -1.14
CA LEU A 97 -5.13 -0.65 -1.63
C LEU A 97 -5.36 -1.78 -2.64
N ILE A 98 -4.52 -1.91 -3.67
CA ILE A 98 -4.62 -3.00 -4.66
C ILE A 98 -4.52 -4.36 -3.98
N ASN A 99 -3.54 -4.54 -3.10
CA ASN A 99 -3.31 -5.78 -2.37
C ASN A 99 -4.53 -6.19 -1.53
N THR A 100 -5.21 -5.23 -0.89
CA THR A 100 -6.43 -5.47 -0.12
C THR A 100 -7.52 -6.13 -0.96
N TYR A 101 -7.83 -5.56 -2.12
CA TYR A 101 -8.89 -6.08 -3.00
C TYR A 101 -8.46 -7.31 -3.81
N TYR A 102 -7.18 -7.43 -4.15
CA TYR A 102 -6.61 -8.65 -4.71
C TYR A 102 -6.71 -9.82 -3.73
N ASN A 103 -6.42 -9.61 -2.44
CA ASN A 103 -6.57 -10.63 -1.42
C ASN A 103 -8.05 -11.00 -1.21
N ALA A 104 -8.98 -10.05 -1.35
CA ALA A 104 -10.40 -10.34 -1.35
C ALA A 104 -10.81 -11.20 -2.56
N TYR A 105 -10.29 -10.90 -3.75
CA TYR A 105 -10.47 -11.71 -4.96
C TYR A 105 -9.98 -13.16 -4.77
N LYS A 106 -8.77 -13.35 -4.23
CA LYS A 106 -8.22 -14.69 -3.96
C LYS A 106 -9.10 -15.51 -3.02
N ARG A 107 -9.57 -14.88 -1.94
CA ARG A 107 -10.48 -15.49 -0.96
C ARG A 107 -11.78 -15.94 -1.63
N GLU A 108 -12.35 -15.11 -2.49
CA GLU A 108 -13.57 -15.46 -3.23
C GLU A 108 -13.36 -16.63 -4.21
N LYS A 109 -12.20 -16.69 -4.86
CA LYS A 109 -11.87 -17.75 -5.84
C LYS A 109 -11.35 -19.04 -5.22
N GLY A 110 -10.93 -19.02 -3.97
CA GLY A 110 -10.29 -20.18 -3.32
C GLY A 110 -8.98 -20.58 -3.99
N GLN A 111 -8.27 -19.65 -4.63
CA GLN A 111 -7.05 -19.90 -5.39
C GLN A 111 -5.86 -19.13 -4.80
N VAL A 112 -4.71 -19.81 -4.77
CA VAL A 112 -3.42 -19.21 -4.43
C VAL A 112 -2.63 -19.06 -5.72
N PHE A 113 -2.18 -17.85 -6.00
CA PHE A 113 -1.37 -17.55 -7.18
C PHE A 113 0.07 -17.23 -6.77
N ASN A 114 1.01 -17.71 -7.58
CA ASN A 114 2.43 -17.36 -7.48
C ASN A 114 2.78 -16.33 -8.55
N ILE A 115 3.43 -15.24 -8.14
CA ILE A 115 3.89 -14.19 -9.05
C ILE A 115 5.13 -14.71 -9.77
N ILE A 116 5.17 -14.55 -11.09
CA ILE A 116 6.34 -14.91 -11.89
C ILE A 116 7.11 -13.68 -12.34
N HIS A 117 8.43 -13.84 -12.42
CA HIS A 117 9.29 -12.81 -12.98
C HIS A 117 9.28 -12.84 -14.51
N ARG A 118 9.69 -11.72 -15.12
CA ARG A 118 9.75 -11.54 -16.58
C ARG A 118 10.48 -12.66 -17.33
N ARG A 119 11.58 -13.20 -16.78
CA ARG A 119 12.33 -14.31 -17.40
C ARG A 119 11.49 -15.59 -17.49
N GLU A 120 10.70 -15.88 -16.48
CA GLU A 120 9.79 -17.03 -16.48
C GLU A 120 8.60 -16.81 -17.40
N ALA A 121 8.05 -15.60 -17.39
CA ALA A 121 6.99 -15.20 -18.32
C ALA A 121 7.41 -15.40 -19.78
N LEU A 122 8.66 -15.04 -20.11
CA LEU A 122 9.22 -15.26 -21.45
C LEU A 122 9.31 -16.74 -21.80
N LYS A 123 9.83 -17.58 -20.90
CA LYS A 123 9.91 -19.05 -21.11
C LYS A 123 8.53 -19.68 -21.30
N ILE A 124 7.53 -19.22 -20.56
CA ILE A 124 6.15 -19.71 -20.70
C ILE A 124 5.62 -19.34 -22.08
N LEU A 125 5.84 -18.10 -22.53
CA LEU A 125 5.41 -17.64 -23.85
C LEU A 125 6.14 -18.39 -24.98
N GLU A 126 7.43 -18.65 -24.84
CA GLU A 126 8.21 -19.48 -25.78
C GLU A 126 7.68 -20.91 -25.85
N GLY A 127 7.27 -21.47 -24.72
CA GLY A 127 6.64 -22.79 -24.64
C GLY A 127 5.29 -22.88 -25.36
N LEU A 128 4.62 -21.75 -25.62
CA LEU A 128 3.34 -21.68 -26.35
C LEU A 128 3.53 -21.56 -27.87
N LYS A 129 4.76 -21.70 -28.38
CA LYS A 129 5.10 -21.48 -29.80
C LYS A 129 4.19 -22.24 -30.77
N GLU A 130 3.86 -23.49 -30.47
CA GLU A 130 2.99 -24.32 -31.32
C GLU A 130 1.55 -23.82 -31.31
N ASP A 131 1.02 -23.50 -30.12
CA ASP A 131 -0.35 -22.98 -29.93
C ASP A 131 -0.58 -21.65 -30.67
N ILE A 132 0.44 -20.80 -30.71
CA ILE A 132 0.33 -19.48 -31.33
C ILE A 132 0.71 -19.46 -32.82
N GLU A 133 1.28 -20.53 -33.38
CA GLU A 133 1.81 -20.57 -34.74
C GLU A 133 0.76 -20.21 -35.81
N ILE A 134 -0.51 -20.57 -35.56
CA ILE A 134 -1.62 -20.26 -36.46
C ILE A 134 -1.75 -18.75 -36.75
N TYR A 135 -1.43 -17.90 -35.76
CA TYR A 135 -1.50 -16.46 -35.90
C TYR A 135 -0.37 -15.90 -36.78
N TYR A 136 0.79 -16.55 -36.79
CA TYR A 136 1.95 -16.13 -37.58
C TYR A 136 1.71 -16.32 -39.07
N LYS A 137 0.97 -17.36 -39.48
CA LYS A 137 0.73 -17.70 -40.89
C LYS A 137 0.19 -16.52 -41.70
N LYS A 138 -0.72 -15.73 -41.10
CA LYS A 138 -1.42 -14.60 -41.71
C LYS A 138 -0.77 -13.23 -41.49
N SER A 139 0.28 -13.11 -40.68
CA SER A 139 0.95 -11.83 -40.39
C SER A 139 2.46 -11.86 -40.67
N LYS A 140 2.89 -11.14 -41.71
CA LYS A 140 4.32 -10.94 -42.02
C LYS A 140 5.09 -10.27 -40.88
N PHE A 141 4.41 -9.44 -40.09
CA PHE A 141 5.00 -8.77 -38.93
C PHE A 141 5.30 -9.78 -37.82
N LEU A 142 4.32 -10.62 -37.45
CA LEU A 142 4.50 -11.63 -36.40
C LEU A 142 5.58 -12.66 -36.75
N LYS A 143 5.69 -13.06 -38.02
CA LYS A 143 6.78 -13.94 -38.49
C LYS A 143 8.18 -13.43 -38.20
N LYS A 144 8.36 -12.11 -38.04
CA LYS A 144 9.65 -11.47 -37.73
C LYS A 144 9.74 -10.97 -36.29
N ALA A 145 8.65 -11.02 -35.53
CA ALA A 145 8.61 -10.52 -34.17
C ALA A 145 9.30 -11.51 -33.22
N SER A 146 10.08 -11.01 -32.27
CA SER A 146 10.67 -11.82 -31.22
C SER A 146 9.66 -12.10 -30.10
N PHE A 147 9.93 -13.11 -29.27
CA PHE A 147 9.11 -13.40 -28.10
C PHE A 147 9.16 -12.29 -27.05
N GLU A 148 10.29 -11.59 -26.91
CA GLU A 148 10.43 -10.43 -26.03
C GLU A 148 9.51 -9.30 -26.48
N PHE A 149 9.45 -9.03 -27.79
CA PHE A 149 8.53 -8.03 -28.31
C PHE A 149 7.06 -8.39 -28.02
N LEU A 150 6.70 -9.67 -28.20
CA LEU A 150 5.34 -10.14 -27.93
C LEU A 150 5.01 -10.02 -26.45
N LEU A 151 5.91 -10.46 -25.57
CA LEU A 151 5.75 -10.33 -24.13
C LEU A 151 5.59 -8.87 -23.73
N ASP A 152 6.44 -7.96 -24.25
CA ASP A 152 6.32 -6.53 -24.00
C ASP A 152 4.95 -5.98 -24.39
N GLU A 153 4.40 -6.45 -25.49
CA GLU A 153 3.10 -6.01 -25.98
C GLU A 153 1.94 -6.59 -25.17
N ILE A 154 2.03 -7.86 -24.79
CA ILE A 154 1.09 -8.54 -23.87
C ILE A 154 1.04 -7.80 -22.54
N LEU A 155 2.21 -7.56 -21.93
CA LEU A 155 2.33 -6.85 -20.66
C LEU A 155 1.81 -5.42 -20.77
N TRP A 156 2.06 -4.73 -21.88
CA TRP A 156 1.49 -3.40 -22.11
C TRP A 156 -0.05 -3.39 -22.21
N ILE A 157 -0.64 -4.41 -22.85
CA ILE A 157 -2.09 -4.61 -22.91
C ILE A 157 -2.65 -4.82 -21.49
N LYS A 158 -1.99 -5.67 -20.68
CA LYS A 158 -2.39 -5.96 -19.29
C LYS A 158 -2.24 -4.73 -18.40
N ALA A 159 -1.09 -4.07 -18.42
CA ALA A 159 -0.83 -2.82 -17.69
C ALA A 159 -1.81 -1.70 -18.08
N SER A 160 -2.40 -1.76 -19.27
CA SER A 160 -3.39 -0.77 -19.73
C SER A 160 -4.84 -1.20 -19.56
N ASN A 161 -5.09 -2.42 -19.07
CA ASN A 161 -6.41 -3.04 -18.94
C ASN A 161 -7.27 -2.85 -20.19
N PHE A 162 -6.71 -3.14 -21.38
CA PHE A 162 -7.43 -2.94 -22.62
C PHE A 162 -8.41 -4.08 -22.92
N SER A 163 -9.63 -3.71 -23.28
CA SER A 163 -10.49 -4.55 -24.12
C SER A 163 -9.90 -4.71 -25.53
N LEU A 164 -10.36 -5.72 -26.25
CA LEU A 164 -9.97 -5.93 -27.64
C LEU A 164 -10.24 -4.67 -28.48
N GLU A 165 -11.42 -4.07 -28.34
CA GLU A 165 -11.82 -2.87 -29.09
C GLU A 165 -10.89 -1.68 -28.81
N GLU A 166 -10.57 -1.43 -27.54
CA GLU A 166 -9.63 -0.36 -27.17
C GLU A 166 -8.24 -0.62 -27.75
N TYR A 167 -7.72 -1.85 -27.62
CA TYR A 167 -6.40 -2.21 -28.13
C TYR A 167 -6.31 -2.06 -29.66
N LEU A 168 -7.37 -2.41 -30.39
CA LEU A 168 -7.41 -2.25 -31.85
C LEU A 168 -7.29 -0.78 -32.28
N ASN A 169 -7.87 0.14 -31.51
CA ASN A 169 -8.02 1.54 -31.91
C ASN A 169 -7.05 2.53 -31.25
N ILE A 170 -6.40 2.14 -30.14
CA ILE A 170 -5.53 3.04 -29.38
C ILE A 170 -4.24 3.40 -30.14
N ASP A 171 -3.74 4.61 -29.88
CA ASP A 171 -2.40 5.02 -30.33
C ASP A 171 -1.32 4.35 -29.47
N ARG A 172 -0.42 3.62 -30.13
CA ARG A 172 0.74 2.97 -29.50
C ARG A 172 1.90 3.96 -29.25
N LYS A 173 1.58 5.12 -28.67
CA LYS A 173 2.57 6.17 -28.34
C LYS A 173 3.59 5.61 -27.33
N GLY A 174 4.86 5.93 -27.53
CA GLY A 174 5.96 5.44 -26.69
C GLY A 174 6.43 4.00 -26.98
N ARG A 175 5.79 3.28 -27.92
CA ARG A 175 6.16 1.91 -28.28
C ARG A 175 7.12 1.91 -29.48
N LYS A 176 8.10 1.00 -29.46
CA LYS A 176 9.19 0.94 -30.46
C LYS A 176 8.73 0.61 -31.88
N SER A 177 7.74 -0.27 -32.02
CA SER A 177 7.31 -0.77 -33.34
C SER A 177 5.94 -0.23 -33.73
N ARG A 178 5.77 0.17 -34.99
CA ARG A 178 4.47 0.60 -35.53
C ARG A 178 3.64 -0.61 -35.96
N ILE A 179 2.44 -0.76 -35.39
CA ILE A 179 1.42 -1.71 -35.85
C ILE A 179 0.15 -0.93 -36.19
N LYS A 180 -0.38 -1.16 -37.39
CA LYS A 180 -1.59 -0.51 -37.91
C LYS A 180 -2.78 -0.77 -36.98
N LYS A 181 -3.61 0.26 -36.75
CA LYS A 181 -4.88 0.13 -36.01
C LYS A 181 -5.81 -0.84 -36.71
N SER A 182 -6.65 -1.53 -35.93
CA SER A 182 -7.70 -2.43 -36.42
C SER A 182 -7.16 -3.44 -37.46
N SER A 183 -5.93 -3.92 -37.23
CA SER A 183 -5.28 -4.87 -38.11
C SER A 183 -5.32 -6.27 -37.51
N TYR A 184 -5.31 -7.28 -38.38
CA TYR A 184 -5.20 -8.68 -37.98
C TYR A 184 -4.01 -8.91 -37.03
N THR A 185 -2.88 -8.21 -37.22
CA THR A 185 -1.73 -8.32 -36.30
C THR A 185 -2.09 -7.93 -34.87
N ARG A 186 -2.90 -6.89 -34.65
CA ARG A 186 -3.32 -6.51 -33.29
C ARG A 186 -4.31 -7.53 -32.72
N GLU A 187 -5.28 -7.95 -33.52
CA GLU A 187 -6.23 -8.99 -33.11
C GLU A 187 -5.49 -10.29 -32.71
N ALA A 188 -4.53 -10.72 -33.53
CA ALA A 188 -3.67 -11.85 -33.25
C ALA A 188 -2.86 -11.70 -31.96
N ILE A 189 -2.23 -10.54 -31.71
CA ILE A 189 -1.50 -10.29 -30.46
C ILE A 189 -2.44 -10.35 -29.25
N TYR A 190 -3.65 -9.82 -29.37
CA TYR A 190 -4.64 -9.89 -28.30
C TYR A 190 -5.05 -11.34 -28.00
N ASN A 191 -5.28 -12.14 -29.04
CA ASN A 191 -5.60 -13.56 -28.86
C ASN A 191 -4.42 -14.34 -28.26
N ILE A 192 -3.19 -14.04 -28.67
CA ILE A 192 -1.97 -14.61 -28.07
C ILE A 192 -1.89 -14.25 -26.57
N LYS A 193 -2.25 -13.01 -26.19
CA LYS A 193 -2.35 -12.59 -24.79
C LYS A 193 -3.35 -13.45 -24.02
N GLU A 194 -4.51 -13.80 -24.61
CA GLU A 194 -5.49 -14.65 -23.92
C GLU A 194 -4.96 -16.08 -23.72
N ILE A 195 -4.34 -16.69 -24.74
CA ILE A 195 -3.71 -18.01 -24.62
C ILE A 195 -2.62 -18.00 -23.54
N TYR A 196 -1.79 -16.96 -23.52
CA TYR A 196 -0.77 -16.77 -22.49
C TYR A 196 -1.39 -16.68 -21.09
N ASN A 197 -2.46 -15.90 -20.91
CA ASN A 197 -3.17 -15.79 -19.64
C ASN A 197 -3.78 -17.13 -19.20
N GLU A 198 -4.43 -17.87 -20.10
CA GLU A 198 -4.99 -19.19 -19.80
C GLU A 198 -3.90 -20.16 -19.31
N LYS A 199 -2.72 -20.12 -19.95
CA LYS A 199 -1.58 -20.93 -19.51
C LYS A 199 -1.07 -20.53 -18.14
N LEU A 200 -0.97 -19.23 -17.85
CA LEU A 200 -0.57 -18.75 -16.53
C LEU A 200 -1.55 -19.22 -15.45
N TYR A 201 -2.83 -18.92 -15.64
CA TYR A 201 -3.84 -19.16 -14.60
C TYR A 201 -4.09 -20.65 -14.36
N SER A 202 -4.06 -21.49 -15.39
CA SER A 202 -4.15 -22.96 -15.24
C SER A 202 -2.99 -23.55 -14.43
N SER A 203 -1.84 -22.88 -14.42
CA SER A 203 -0.68 -23.24 -13.60
C SER A 203 -0.61 -22.50 -12.25
N SER A 204 -1.69 -21.82 -11.84
CA SER A 204 -1.73 -21.00 -10.62
C SER A 204 -0.62 -19.94 -10.56
N ARG A 205 -0.27 -19.38 -11.72
CA ARG A 205 0.73 -18.32 -11.87
C ARG A 205 0.10 -17.03 -12.38
N ILE A 206 0.70 -15.91 -12.02
CA ILE A 206 0.30 -14.57 -12.47
C ILE A 206 1.53 -13.71 -12.74
N ASP A 207 1.41 -12.71 -13.60
CA ASP A 207 2.47 -11.69 -13.77
C ASP A 207 2.21 -10.44 -12.94
N GLU A 208 3.15 -9.50 -13.03
CA GLU A 208 3.15 -8.26 -12.23
C GLU A 208 1.88 -7.40 -12.41
N TYR A 209 1.19 -7.49 -13.55
CA TYR A 209 0.01 -6.65 -13.84
C TYR A 209 -1.32 -7.32 -13.48
N ASP A 210 -1.34 -8.62 -13.20
CA ASP A 210 -2.55 -9.34 -12.84
C ASP A 210 -3.14 -8.88 -11.50
N HIS A 211 -2.33 -8.41 -10.55
CA HIS A 211 -2.81 -7.91 -9.25
C HIS A 211 -3.87 -6.82 -9.42
N ALA A 212 -3.55 -5.77 -10.19
CA ALA A 212 -4.47 -4.68 -10.46
C ALA A 212 -5.70 -5.16 -11.24
N LEU A 213 -5.53 -6.06 -12.22
CA LEU A 213 -6.63 -6.59 -13.02
C LEU A 213 -7.63 -7.40 -12.18
N PHE A 214 -7.14 -8.25 -11.28
CA PHE A 214 -7.98 -9.05 -10.40
C PHE A 214 -8.65 -8.18 -9.32
N ALA A 215 -7.92 -7.20 -8.78
CA ALA A 215 -8.50 -6.20 -7.88
C ALA A 215 -9.66 -5.43 -8.55
N ILE A 216 -9.50 -5.02 -9.82
CA ILE A 216 -10.57 -4.40 -10.63
C ILE A 216 -11.77 -5.34 -10.77
N GLN A 217 -11.55 -6.62 -11.07
CA GLN A 217 -12.63 -7.60 -11.21
C GLN A 217 -13.45 -7.74 -9.93
N TYR A 218 -12.79 -7.68 -8.78
CA TYR A 218 -13.47 -7.74 -7.48
C TYR A 218 -14.25 -6.45 -7.19
N VAL A 219 -13.59 -5.29 -7.28
CA VAL A 219 -14.19 -3.99 -6.92
C VAL A 219 -15.39 -3.65 -7.80
N LYS A 220 -15.39 -4.02 -9.09
CA LYS A 220 -16.53 -3.78 -9.99
C LYS A 220 -17.86 -4.32 -9.46
N LYS A 221 -17.83 -5.33 -8.57
CA LYS A 221 -19.02 -5.88 -7.91
C LYS A 221 -19.57 -4.99 -6.80
N LEU A 222 -18.72 -4.17 -6.18
CA LEU A 222 -19.02 -3.34 -5.02
C LEU A 222 -19.75 -2.02 -5.36
N LYS A 223 -19.81 -1.64 -6.65
CA LYS A 223 -20.47 -0.41 -7.14
C LYS A 223 -19.98 0.89 -6.49
N GLY A 224 -18.67 0.97 -6.23
CA GLY A 224 -17.99 2.16 -5.70
C GLY A 224 -18.12 2.30 -4.18
N LEU A 225 -17.04 2.78 -3.55
CA LEU A 225 -16.89 2.89 -2.09
C LEU A 225 -16.58 4.31 -1.62
N TYR A 226 -15.87 5.11 -2.43
CA TYR A 226 -15.46 6.47 -2.04
C TYR A 226 -16.09 7.53 -2.94
N ASN A 227 -16.63 8.55 -2.30
CA ASN A 227 -17.26 9.69 -2.95
C ASN A 227 -16.23 10.73 -3.38
N HIS A 228 -15.14 10.84 -2.64
CA HIS A 228 -14.06 11.73 -3.01
C HIS A 228 -12.77 10.96 -3.07
N ILE A 229 -12.01 11.14 -4.15
CA ILE A 229 -10.72 10.50 -4.33
C ILE A 229 -9.70 11.56 -4.72
N ILE A 230 -8.54 11.51 -4.08
CA ILE A 230 -7.34 12.23 -4.49
C ILE A 230 -6.27 11.18 -4.77
N LEU A 231 -5.76 11.15 -6.00
CA LEU A 231 -4.73 10.20 -6.45
C LEU A 231 -3.44 10.97 -6.75
N ASP A 232 -2.40 10.72 -5.95
CA ASP A 232 -1.09 11.37 -6.12
C ASP A 232 -0.20 10.68 -7.17
N ASP A 233 0.74 11.44 -7.72
CA ASP A 233 1.79 11.01 -8.67
C ASP A 233 1.32 10.10 -9.81
N ILE A 234 0.30 10.51 -10.57
CA ILE A 234 -0.25 9.68 -11.65
C ILE A 234 0.74 9.41 -12.80
N GLU A 235 1.86 10.12 -12.86
CA GLU A 235 2.90 9.96 -13.87
C GLU A 235 3.63 8.61 -13.81
N ILE A 236 3.70 7.98 -12.64
CA ILE A 236 4.35 6.68 -12.47
C ILE A 236 3.37 5.51 -12.67
N LEU A 237 2.06 5.78 -12.69
CA LEU A 237 1.01 4.76 -12.70
C LEU A 237 0.70 4.22 -14.10
N THR A 238 0.42 2.94 -14.16
CA THR A 238 -0.18 2.25 -15.31
C THR A 238 -1.65 2.63 -15.45
N LYS A 239 -2.26 2.36 -16.63
CA LYS A 239 -3.69 2.66 -16.81
C LYS A 239 -4.57 1.68 -16.03
N ALA A 240 -4.15 0.43 -15.84
CA ALA A 240 -4.87 -0.53 -15.01
C ALA A 240 -4.99 -0.05 -13.56
N GLU A 241 -3.92 0.48 -12.98
CA GLU A 241 -3.91 1.08 -11.65
C GLU A 241 -4.86 2.29 -11.54
N ILE A 242 -4.85 3.19 -12.55
CA ILE A 242 -5.79 4.33 -12.58
C ILE A 242 -7.24 3.84 -12.73
N ASP A 243 -7.48 2.84 -13.59
CA ASP A 243 -8.80 2.23 -13.78
C ASP A 243 -9.29 1.49 -12.54
N PHE A 244 -8.40 0.91 -11.74
CA PHE A 244 -8.70 0.35 -10.43
C PHE A 244 -9.23 1.42 -9.47
N VAL A 245 -8.50 2.52 -9.30
CA VAL A 245 -8.95 3.61 -8.41
C VAL A 245 -10.28 4.21 -8.91
N LYS A 246 -10.45 4.33 -10.24
CA LYS A 246 -11.72 4.73 -10.85
C LYS A 246 -12.85 3.73 -10.59
N ALA A 247 -12.58 2.44 -10.50
CA ALA A 247 -13.60 1.43 -10.19
C ALA A 247 -14.07 1.51 -8.74
N ILE A 248 -13.22 1.98 -7.81
CA ILE A 248 -13.58 2.23 -6.41
C ILE A 248 -14.36 3.56 -6.26
N TYR A 249 -14.24 4.47 -7.21
CA TYR A 249 -14.95 5.75 -7.18
C TYR A 249 -16.47 5.58 -7.30
N LYS A 250 -17.19 6.10 -6.30
CA LYS A 250 -18.65 6.17 -6.26
C LYS A 250 -19.10 7.55 -6.76
N GLU A 251 -19.34 7.64 -8.06
CA GLU A 251 -19.75 8.89 -8.69
C GLU A 251 -21.14 9.34 -8.20
N LYS A 252 -21.20 10.56 -7.66
CA LYS A 252 -22.40 11.29 -7.26
C LYS A 252 -22.34 12.70 -7.87
N THR A 253 -23.44 13.45 -7.85
CA THR A 253 -23.46 14.83 -8.38
C THR A 253 -22.48 15.77 -7.68
N TYR A 254 -22.11 15.45 -6.44
CA TYR A 254 -21.19 16.19 -5.57
C TYR A 254 -19.86 15.46 -5.30
N SER A 255 -19.62 14.31 -5.93
CA SER A 255 -18.36 13.58 -5.78
C SER A 255 -17.22 14.32 -6.47
N THR A 256 -15.98 14.08 -6.05
CA THR A 256 -14.79 14.71 -6.65
C THR A 256 -13.68 13.70 -6.85
N PHE A 257 -13.03 13.73 -8.01
CA PHE A 257 -11.87 12.89 -8.31
C PHE A 257 -10.71 13.78 -8.75
N ILE A 258 -9.66 13.88 -7.94
CA ILE A 258 -8.50 14.74 -8.21
C ILE A 258 -7.31 13.87 -8.60
N LEU A 259 -6.75 14.15 -9.78
CA LEU A 259 -5.53 13.54 -10.27
C LEU A 259 -4.37 14.53 -10.09
N ILE A 260 -3.35 14.15 -9.33
CA ILE A 260 -2.15 14.98 -9.15
C ILE A 260 -1.05 14.46 -10.09
N LEU A 261 -0.46 15.38 -10.85
CA LEU A 261 0.62 15.08 -11.80
C LEU A 261 1.86 15.90 -11.48
N ASN A 262 2.99 15.23 -11.28
CA ASN A 262 4.30 15.89 -11.31
C ASN A 262 4.84 15.93 -12.74
N SER A 263 5.40 17.07 -13.13
CA SER A 263 5.89 17.29 -14.50
C SER A 263 7.35 16.86 -14.72
N GLU A 264 8.09 16.53 -13.66
CA GLU A 264 9.56 16.36 -13.69
C GLU A 264 10.05 14.92 -13.42
N HIS A 265 9.19 13.95 -13.14
CA HIS A 265 9.63 12.58 -12.77
C HIS A 265 9.94 11.65 -13.95
N ASN A 266 10.82 10.68 -13.67
CA ASN A 266 11.15 9.57 -14.56
C ASN A 266 9.95 8.62 -14.69
N ILE A 267 9.57 8.35 -15.94
CA ILE A 267 8.42 7.52 -16.29
C ILE A 267 8.81 6.05 -16.13
N LYS A 268 8.09 5.29 -15.29
CA LYS A 268 8.25 3.84 -15.14
C LYS A 268 7.82 3.15 -16.44
N GLU A 269 8.34 1.94 -16.68
CA GLU A 269 7.87 1.13 -17.80
C GLU A 269 6.35 0.94 -17.74
N ASN A 270 5.68 1.09 -18.90
CA ASN A 270 4.23 1.01 -19.06
C ASN A 270 3.39 2.05 -18.30
N SER A 271 3.99 3.07 -17.67
CA SER A 271 3.21 4.19 -17.13
C SER A 271 2.36 4.84 -18.22
N TRP A 272 1.13 5.20 -17.86
CA TRP A 272 0.17 5.70 -18.83
C TRP A 272 0.47 7.13 -19.27
N MET A 273 0.88 7.97 -18.33
CA MET A 273 1.02 9.40 -18.55
C MET A 273 2.36 9.75 -19.19
N ILE A 274 2.41 9.65 -20.52
CA ILE A 274 3.58 9.98 -21.34
C ILE A 274 3.42 11.29 -22.11
N LYS A 275 4.54 11.92 -22.48
CA LYS A 275 4.58 13.15 -23.28
C LYS A 275 3.72 13.01 -24.54
N GLY A 276 2.77 13.94 -24.73
CA GLY A 276 1.89 13.98 -25.89
C GLY A 276 0.65 13.08 -25.83
N ARG A 277 0.43 12.33 -24.74
CA ARG A 277 -0.86 11.68 -24.46
C ARG A 277 -1.80 12.65 -23.76
N LYS A 278 -3.07 12.70 -24.20
CA LYS A 278 -4.10 13.59 -23.63
C LYS A 278 -4.78 12.92 -22.45
N PHE A 279 -5.18 13.67 -21.43
CA PHE A 279 -5.88 13.12 -20.27
C PHE A 279 -7.24 12.49 -20.61
N ASN A 280 -7.93 12.98 -21.63
CA ASN A 280 -9.18 12.37 -22.12
C ASN A 280 -8.99 10.91 -22.57
N SER A 281 -7.75 10.44 -22.78
CA SER A 281 -7.47 9.02 -23.03
C SER A 281 -7.75 8.10 -21.84
N LEU A 282 -7.94 8.66 -20.64
CA LEU A 282 -8.43 7.94 -19.46
C LEU A 282 -9.96 7.84 -19.42
N GLY A 283 -10.66 8.31 -20.45
CA GLY A 283 -12.13 8.30 -20.48
C GLY A 283 -12.77 9.28 -19.49
N ILE A 284 -12.06 10.36 -19.14
CA ILE A 284 -12.49 11.36 -18.17
C ILE A 284 -12.69 12.73 -18.84
N ASP A 285 -13.75 13.44 -18.46
CA ASP A 285 -13.97 14.83 -18.89
C ASP A 285 -13.41 15.82 -17.86
N ILE A 286 -12.45 16.62 -18.32
CA ILE A 286 -11.69 17.56 -17.47
C ILE A 286 -11.82 18.99 -18.01
N LYS A 287 -12.75 19.26 -18.94
CA LYS A 287 -12.90 20.60 -19.52
C LYS A 287 -13.03 21.67 -18.42
N GLY A 288 -12.05 22.57 -18.38
CA GLY A 288 -12.01 23.70 -17.42
C GLY A 288 -11.61 23.35 -15.98
N LYS A 289 -11.23 22.10 -15.68
CA LYS A 289 -10.94 21.62 -14.31
C LYS A 289 -9.47 21.27 -14.11
N THR A 290 -8.57 22.14 -14.57
CA THR A 290 -7.12 21.94 -14.45
C THR A 290 -6.46 23.10 -13.70
N PHE A 291 -5.72 22.77 -12.64
CA PHE A 291 -4.95 23.68 -11.82
C PHE A 291 -3.46 23.46 -12.09
N ASN A 292 -2.71 24.54 -12.36
CA ASN A 292 -1.28 24.44 -12.64
C ASN A 292 -0.47 25.27 -11.64
N PHE A 293 0.24 24.61 -10.73
CA PHE A 293 1.12 25.25 -9.76
C PHE A 293 2.50 25.48 -10.39
N LYS A 294 2.90 26.77 -10.45
CA LYS A 294 4.16 27.20 -11.07
C LYS A 294 5.23 27.63 -10.07
N LEU A 295 4.82 28.19 -8.95
CA LEU A 295 5.74 28.70 -7.91
C LEU A 295 6.35 27.51 -7.17
N LYS A 296 7.66 27.33 -7.32
CA LYS A 296 8.42 26.43 -6.45
C LYS A 296 8.66 27.13 -5.13
N PHE A 297 8.37 26.45 -4.04
CA PHE A 297 8.71 26.92 -2.72
C PHE A 297 10.12 26.41 -2.41
N GLU A 298 11.04 27.33 -2.15
CA GLU A 298 12.21 27.04 -1.34
C GLU A 298 11.75 26.93 0.11
N GLY A 299 10.92 25.92 0.40
CA GLY A 299 10.87 25.44 1.76
C GLY A 299 12.29 25.04 2.13
N LYS A 300 12.74 25.33 3.35
CA LYS A 300 13.77 24.47 3.95
C LYS A 300 13.29 23.07 3.64
N LYS A 301 13.98 22.34 2.74
CA LYS A 301 13.87 20.89 2.78
C LYS A 301 14.19 20.61 4.24
N LYS A 302 13.18 20.25 5.04
CA LYS A 302 13.45 19.16 5.95
C LYS A 302 13.99 18.13 4.97
N GLU A 303 15.29 17.87 5.02
CA GLU A 303 15.76 16.56 4.62
C GLU A 303 14.88 15.64 5.46
N VAL A 304 13.74 15.24 4.87
CA VAL A 304 12.99 14.13 5.39
C VAL A 304 13.94 13.02 5.06
N ASN A 305 14.67 12.61 6.08
CA ASN A 305 15.45 11.43 6.02
C ASN A 305 14.43 10.32 5.76
N THR A 306 14.28 9.92 4.49
CA THR A 306 13.40 8.80 4.10
C THR A 306 13.93 7.50 4.67
N ILE A 307 15.20 7.51 5.06
CA ILE A 307 15.85 6.49 5.86
C ILE A 307 15.38 6.62 7.31
N GLU A 308 14.44 5.77 7.68
CA GLU A 308 14.10 5.51 9.07
C GLU A 308 15.16 4.58 9.67
N LYS A 309 15.65 4.94 10.85
CA LYS A 309 16.67 4.17 11.56
C LYS A 309 16.01 3.33 12.62
N TYR A 310 16.26 2.04 12.56
CA TYR A 310 15.72 1.08 13.50
C TYR A 310 16.83 0.33 14.20
N GLN A 311 16.52 -0.11 15.41
CA GLN A 311 17.36 -1.02 16.18
C GLN A 311 16.54 -2.24 16.55
N TYR A 312 16.98 -3.42 16.12
CA TYR A 312 16.42 -4.69 16.57
C TYR A 312 17.25 -5.25 17.71
N ILE A 313 16.60 -5.48 18.84
CA ILE A 313 17.18 -6.11 20.03
C ILE A 313 16.60 -7.52 20.13
N ASN A 314 17.44 -8.54 19.95
CA ASN A 314 17.03 -9.92 20.12
C ASN A 314 16.96 -10.25 21.62
N LEU A 315 15.76 -10.58 22.11
CA LEU A 315 15.56 -10.80 23.55
C LEU A 315 16.21 -12.09 24.07
N ARG A 316 16.51 -13.05 23.18
CA ARG A 316 17.07 -14.37 23.54
C ARG A 316 18.58 -14.35 23.72
N ASN A 317 19.30 -13.78 22.76
CA ASN A 317 20.77 -13.74 22.78
C ASN A 317 21.34 -12.36 23.09
N LYS A 318 20.50 -11.33 23.20
CA LYS A 318 20.87 -9.92 23.47
C LYS A 318 21.66 -9.24 22.35
N ASP A 319 21.66 -9.83 21.16
CA ASP A 319 22.24 -9.17 19.99
C ASP A 319 21.43 -7.92 19.62
N VAL A 320 22.15 -6.89 19.22
CA VAL A 320 21.58 -5.63 18.77
C VAL A 320 22.03 -5.41 17.33
N VAL A 321 21.06 -5.21 16.44
CA VAL A 321 21.31 -4.93 15.03
C VAL A 321 20.68 -3.59 14.68
N GLU A 322 21.48 -2.67 14.18
CA GLU A 322 21.01 -1.41 13.65
C GLU A 322 20.80 -1.55 12.14
N PHE A 323 19.69 -1.01 11.65
CA PHE A 323 19.37 -1.06 10.24
C PHE A 323 18.50 0.13 9.84
N ASN A 324 18.49 0.37 8.55
CA ASN A 324 17.90 1.50 7.90
C ASN A 324 16.82 0.98 6.94
N ILE A 325 15.66 1.65 6.93
CA ILE A 325 14.60 1.40 5.96
C ILE A 325 14.41 2.67 5.14
N ASP A 326 14.61 2.59 3.83
CA ASP A 326 14.23 3.68 2.93
C ASP A 326 12.75 3.60 2.60
N THR A 327 11.95 4.39 3.32
CA THR A 327 10.49 4.47 3.16
C THR A 327 10.04 5.07 1.82
N ALA A 328 10.97 5.65 1.04
CA ALA A 328 10.69 6.17 -0.30
C ALA A 328 11.00 5.14 -1.41
N SER A 329 11.72 4.07 -1.08
CA SER A 329 12.01 2.97 -2.02
C SER A 329 10.80 2.04 -2.15
N ASN A 330 10.58 1.53 -3.37
CA ASN A 330 9.59 0.49 -3.62
C ASN A 330 10.16 -0.93 -3.40
N ASN A 331 11.46 -1.05 -3.10
CA ASN A 331 12.10 -2.33 -2.84
C ASN A 331 12.05 -2.65 -1.34
N LYS A 332 11.74 -3.89 -0.98
CA LYS A 332 11.89 -4.38 0.40
C LYS A 332 13.35 -4.69 0.67
N GLU A 333 14.04 -3.74 1.29
CA GLU A 333 15.46 -3.84 1.61
C GLU A 333 15.68 -3.33 3.04
N LEU A 334 16.62 -3.96 3.74
CA LEU A 334 17.21 -3.41 4.95
C LEU A 334 18.63 -2.97 4.62
N LEU A 335 18.95 -1.76 5.05
CA LEU A 335 20.21 -1.09 4.77
C LEU A 335 21.04 -1.00 6.05
N GLU A 336 22.36 -1.06 5.95
CA GLU A 336 23.28 -0.57 6.98
C GLU A 336 24.04 0.58 6.33
N ASP A 337 23.89 1.79 6.89
CA ASP A 337 24.23 3.04 6.20
C ASP A 337 23.56 3.15 4.82
N GLU A 338 24.31 2.95 3.74
CA GLU A 338 23.86 2.99 2.34
C GLU A 338 23.98 1.62 1.63
N LYS A 339 24.33 0.55 2.35
CA LYS A 339 24.53 -0.79 1.79
C LYS A 339 23.36 -1.69 2.12
N VAL A 340 22.83 -2.37 1.11
CA VAL A 340 21.82 -3.41 1.31
C VAL A 340 22.45 -4.59 2.06
N ILE A 341 21.90 -4.88 3.23
CA ILE A 341 22.30 -6.03 4.07
C ILE A 341 21.31 -7.19 3.96
N PHE A 342 20.03 -6.90 3.65
CA PHE A 342 19.01 -7.91 3.36
C PHE A 342 18.15 -7.48 2.17
N ASN A 343 17.98 -8.42 1.25
CA ASN A 343 17.14 -8.24 0.06
C ASN A 343 15.74 -8.81 0.30
N GLU A 344 14.79 -8.51 -0.59
CA GLU A 344 13.40 -8.99 -0.49
C GLU A 344 13.28 -10.51 -0.30
N ASP A 345 14.12 -11.31 -0.97
CA ASP A 345 14.11 -12.78 -0.86
C ASP A 345 14.46 -13.29 0.55
N GLU A 346 15.14 -12.48 1.37
CA GLU A 346 15.59 -12.81 2.73
C GLU A 346 14.64 -12.27 3.80
N LEU A 347 13.69 -11.43 3.41
CA LEU A 347 12.75 -10.75 4.29
C LEU A 347 11.40 -11.48 4.32
N LEU A 348 10.68 -11.31 5.42
CA LEU A 348 9.32 -11.81 5.60
C LEU A 348 8.46 -10.67 6.16
N ASP A 349 7.30 -10.44 5.55
CA ASP A 349 6.30 -9.53 6.11
C ASP A 349 5.71 -10.12 7.39
N VAL A 350 5.83 -9.37 8.47
CA VAL A 350 5.28 -9.71 9.78
C VAL A 350 4.10 -8.77 10.05
N PRO A 351 2.88 -9.30 10.25
CA PRO A 351 1.71 -8.45 10.50
C PRO A 351 1.85 -7.71 11.84
N MET A 352 1.44 -6.44 11.83
CA MET A 352 1.42 -5.57 13.00
C MET A 352 -0.03 -5.38 13.46
N PHE A 353 -0.30 -5.63 14.74
CA PHE A 353 -1.61 -5.47 15.36
C PHE A 353 -1.60 -4.32 16.38
N ASN A 354 -2.80 -3.76 16.59
CA ASN A 354 -2.99 -2.62 17.47
C ASN A 354 -2.69 -2.94 18.96
N ASN A 355 -2.05 -1.98 19.61
CA ASN A 355 -1.68 -1.80 21.03
C ASN A 355 -1.83 -2.97 22.02
N ILE A 356 -0.72 -3.31 22.68
CA ILE A 356 -0.72 -3.90 24.02
C ILE A 356 -0.45 -2.82 25.07
N ALA A 357 -1.30 -2.73 26.10
CA ALA A 357 -1.06 -1.87 27.25
C ALA A 357 0.09 -2.41 28.12
N ALA A 358 1.15 -1.63 28.23
CA ALA A 358 2.06 -1.59 29.35
C ALA A 358 1.42 -0.79 30.50
N GLY A 359 0.34 -1.34 31.06
CA GLY A 359 -0.50 -0.74 32.10
C GLY A 359 -1.84 -1.49 32.20
N ASN A 360 -2.88 -0.84 32.75
CA ASN A 360 -4.23 -1.41 32.87
C ASN A 360 -4.76 -1.91 31.52
N PRO A 361 -5.56 -2.98 31.51
CA PRO A 361 -5.83 -3.73 30.29
C PRO A 361 -6.86 -3.03 29.38
N ILE A 362 -6.76 -3.24 28.05
CA ILE A 362 -7.65 -2.72 26.99
C ILE A 362 -7.89 -3.82 25.92
N GLU A 363 -9.12 -3.88 25.40
CA GLU A 363 -9.66 -4.77 24.35
C GLU A 363 -8.73 -5.10 23.17
N ILE A 364 -8.69 -6.38 22.79
CA ILE A 364 -8.03 -6.88 21.58
C ILE A 364 -8.85 -6.51 20.35
N ASN A 365 -8.26 -5.73 19.44
CA ASN A 365 -8.81 -5.48 18.11
C ASN A 365 -7.99 -6.23 17.06
N ASP A 366 -8.62 -7.18 16.35
CA ASP A 366 -8.01 -8.00 15.28
C ASP A 366 -7.69 -7.21 13.99
N ASN A 367 -7.86 -5.89 13.99
CA ASN A 367 -7.52 -5.05 12.84
C ASN A 367 -6.00 -4.94 12.69
N ILE A 368 -5.49 -5.49 11.58
CA ILE A 368 -4.10 -5.33 11.13
C ILE A 368 -3.85 -3.83 10.88
N GLU A 369 -2.90 -3.23 11.60
CA GLU A 369 -2.50 -1.82 11.46
C GLU A 369 -1.53 -1.64 10.29
N GLY A 370 -0.77 -2.68 9.97
CA GLY A 370 0.17 -2.72 8.86
C GLY A 370 1.02 -3.99 8.87
N SER A 371 2.15 -3.96 8.19
CA SER A 371 3.15 -5.02 8.22
C SER A 371 4.54 -4.42 8.30
N PHE A 372 5.44 -5.10 9.01
CA PHE A 372 6.86 -4.76 9.05
C PHE A 372 7.65 -5.94 8.49
N TYR A 373 8.62 -5.71 7.62
CA TYR A 373 9.42 -6.80 7.07
C TYR A 373 10.69 -7.02 7.89
N LEU A 374 10.95 -8.28 8.27
CA LEU A 374 12.11 -8.69 9.06
C LEU A 374 12.87 -9.82 8.35
N PRO A 375 14.19 -9.93 8.56
CA PRO A 375 14.95 -11.06 8.05
C PRO A 375 14.40 -12.38 8.57
N LYS A 376 14.23 -13.36 7.67
CA LYS A 376 13.72 -14.70 7.98
C LYS A 376 14.50 -15.39 9.09
N TYR A 377 15.79 -15.08 9.24
CA TYR A 377 16.65 -15.68 10.28
C TYR A 377 16.49 -15.04 11.67
N TRP A 378 15.92 -13.83 11.78
CA TRP A 378 15.50 -13.27 13.08
C TRP A 378 14.26 -13.97 13.62
N LEU A 379 13.50 -14.59 12.73
CA LEU A 379 12.28 -15.33 13.02
C LEU A 379 12.60 -16.83 13.17
N GLU A 380 11.84 -17.51 14.04
CA GLU A 380 12.00 -18.95 14.22
C GLU A 380 11.30 -19.70 13.09
N LYS A 381 12.06 -20.51 12.33
CA LYS A 381 11.50 -21.29 11.20
C LYS A 381 10.30 -22.13 11.64
N GLY A 382 9.23 -22.06 10.86
CA GLY A 382 8.04 -22.91 11.03
C GLY A 382 7.04 -22.41 12.08
N LYS A 383 7.22 -21.21 12.65
CA LYS A 383 6.23 -20.58 13.54
C LYS A 383 5.82 -19.22 13.01
N GLU A 384 4.54 -18.90 13.17
CA GLU A 384 4.01 -17.57 12.87
C GLU A 384 4.52 -16.57 13.92
N SER A 385 4.84 -15.37 13.44
CA SER A 385 5.20 -14.22 14.29
C SER A 385 4.29 -13.04 13.95
N PHE A 386 4.12 -12.16 14.91
CA PHE A 386 3.38 -10.91 14.75
C PHE A 386 4.03 -9.82 15.59
N ILE A 387 3.75 -8.56 15.25
CA ILE A 387 4.30 -7.40 15.95
C ILE A 387 3.19 -6.67 16.69
N LEU A 388 3.51 -6.22 17.90
CA LEU A 388 2.62 -5.42 18.73
C LEU A 388 3.32 -4.13 19.12
N ARG A 389 2.61 -3.02 18.99
CA ARG A 389 3.08 -1.73 19.52
C ARG A 389 2.84 -1.68 21.02
N VAL A 390 3.87 -1.31 21.76
CA VAL A 390 3.83 -1.13 23.22
C VAL A 390 3.17 0.19 23.55
N LYS A 391 2.26 0.18 24.52
CA LYS A 391 1.60 1.37 25.03
C LYS A 391 1.71 1.48 26.55
N GLY A 392 2.63 2.28 27.05
CA GLY A 392 2.94 2.49 28.47
C GLY A 392 4.34 2.03 28.86
N ASP A 393 4.65 2.07 30.16
CA ASP A 393 6.02 1.94 30.68
C ASP A 393 6.19 0.77 31.68
N SER A 394 5.20 -0.10 31.84
CA SER A 394 5.25 -1.22 32.79
C SER A 394 6.40 -2.23 32.59
N MET A 395 7.09 -2.18 31.44
CA MET A 395 8.19 -3.09 31.09
C MET A 395 9.52 -2.34 30.88
N VAL A 396 9.61 -1.09 31.34
CA VAL A 396 10.76 -0.20 31.11
C VAL A 396 12.09 -0.77 31.62
N ASP A 397 12.09 -1.48 32.76
CA ASP A 397 13.30 -2.09 33.33
C ASP A 397 13.79 -3.30 32.51
N LYS A 398 13.00 -3.76 31.52
CA LYS A 398 13.40 -4.75 30.50
C LYS A 398 13.81 -4.10 29.18
N ASN A 399 14.01 -2.79 29.16
CA ASN A 399 14.30 -2.00 27.96
C ASN A 399 13.18 -2.05 26.91
N ILE A 400 11.93 -2.20 27.36
CA ILE A 400 10.73 -2.15 26.52
C ILE A 400 9.94 -0.91 26.94
N CYS A 401 9.98 0.10 26.08
CA CYS A 401 9.42 1.43 26.33
C CYS A 401 8.11 1.65 25.57
N ASP A 402 7.37 2.68 25.97
CA ASP A 402 6.20 3.15 25.22
C ASP A 402 6.57 3.47 23.77
N GLY A 403 5.77 2.99 22.82
CA GLY A 403 5.98 3.17 21.38
C GLY A 403 6.84 2.10 20.68
N ASP A 404 7.60 1.29 21.44
CA ASP A 404 8.41 0.21 20.89
C ASP A 404 7.54 -0.84 20.17
N LEU A 405 8.12 -1.53 19.19
CA LEU A 405 7.48 -2.64 18.48
C LEU A 405 8.04 -3.96 19.00
N VAL A 406 7.21 -4.82 19.57
CA VAL A 406 7.64 -6.11 20.12
C VAL A 406 7.27 -7.23 19.17
N VAL A 407 8.27 -8.01 18.75
CA VAL A 407 8.11 -9.18 17.90
C VAL A 407 7.70 -10.36 18.78
N ILE A 408 6.49 -10.86 18.58
CA ILE A 408 5.90 -11.97 19.31
C ILE A 408 5.90 -13.22 18.43
N LYS A 409 6.47 -14.29 18.96
CA LYS A 409 6.34 -15.63 18.38
C LYS A 409 5.06 -16.27 18.90
N LYS A 410 4.13 -16.58 18.00
CA LYS A 410 2.83 -17.16 18.35
C LYS A 410 3.01 -18.57 18.93
N GLN A 411 2.57 -18.75 20.16
CA GLN A 411 2.54 -20.05 20.85
C GLN A 411 1.66 -19.98 22.09
N ALA A 412 1.01 -21.09 22.45
CA ALA A 412 0.08 -21.17 23.57
C ALA A 412 0.74 -21.43 24.94
N THR A 413 2.05 -21.67 24.98
CA THR A 413 2.81 -22.00 26.19
C THR A 413 4.00 -21.07 26.34
N ALA A 414 4.50 -20.85 27.55
CA ALA A 414 5.72 -20.10 27.82
C ALA A 414 6.44 -20.65 29.05
N ASN A 415 7.75 -20.39 29.14
CA ASN A 415 8.56 -20.82 30.27
C ASN A 415 8.60 -19.76 31.37
N HIS A 416 9.08 -20.16 32.55
CA HIS A 416 9.37 -19.21 33.61
C HIS A 416 10.38 -18.14 33.13
N ASN A 417 10.10 -16.87 33.44
CA ASN A 417 10.83 -15.67 33.05
C ASN A 417 10.73 -15.27 31.57
N ASP A 418 9.93 -15.96 30.75
CA ASP A 418 9.62 -15.48 29.40
C ASP A 418 8.81 -14.17 29.48
N ILE A 419 9.10 -13.24 28.57
CA ILE A 419 8.22 -12.10 28.34
C ILE A 419 7.10 -12.56 27.41
N VAL A 420 5.86 -12.49 27.87
CA VAL A 420 4.69 -13.05 27.18
C VAL A 420 3.72 -11.94 26.80
N ALA A 421 3.13 -12.09 25.61
CA ALA A 421 1.88 -11.45 25.28
C ALA A 421 0.76 -12.38 25.77
N ALA A 422 -0.04 -11.92 26.72
CA ALA A 422 -1.13 -12.68 27.31
C ALA A 422 -2.45 -11.93 27.10
N ASN A 423 -3.50 -12.67 26.72
CA ASN A 423 -4.87 -12.20 26.76
C ASN A 423 -5.44 -12.48 28.15
N LEU A 424 -5.85 -11.43 28.84
CA LEU A 424 -6.54 -11.45 30.13
C LEU A 424 -7.97 -10.95 29.89
N GLU A 425 -8.96 -11.82 30.01
CA GLU A 425 -10.39 -11.43 29.95
C GLU A 425 -10.79 -10.62 28.69
N GLY A 426 -10.12 -10.84 27.54
CA GLY A 426 -10.37 -10.15 26.27
C GLY A 426 -9.37 -9.03 25.94
N GLU A 427 -8.38 -8.81 26.81
CA GLU A 427 -7.45 -7.69 26.72
C GLU A 427 -5.99 -8.17 26.71
N ALA A 428 -5.18 -7.67 25.77
CA ALA A 428 -3.80 -8.11 25.63
C ALA A 428 -2.83 -7.29 26.50
N THR A 429 -1.95 -7.98 27.24
CA THR A 429 -0.88 -7.39 28.07
C THR A 429 0.49 -8.00 27.77
N LEU A 430 1.56 -7.24 27.98
CA LEU A 430 2.95 -7.69 27.88
C LEU A 430 3.58 -7.68 29.27
N LYS A 431 3.99 -8.85 29.77
CA LYS A 431 4.54 -9.04 31.12
C LYS A 431 5.52 -10.22 31.17
N THR A 432 6.32 -10.30 32.23
CA THR A 432 7.18 -11.47 32.48
C THR A 432 6.40 -12.56 33.22
N LEU A 433 6.39 -13.79 32.71
CA LEU A 433 5.71 -14.92 33.34
C LEU A 433 6.51 -15.47 34.53
N ASN A 434 5.94 -15.41 35.73
CA ASN A 434 6.50 -16.03 36.92
C ASN A 434 5.72 -17.30 37.28
N LEU A 435 6.42 -18.44 37.30
CA LEU A 435 5.90 -19.77 37.64
C LEU A 435 6.51 -20.32 38.94
N ASN A 436 7.45 -19.61 39.56
CA ASN A 436 8.18 -20.06 40.75
C ASN A 436 7.49 -19.68 42.07
N SER A 437 6.30 -19.09 42.00
CA SER A 437 5.43 -18.81 43.14
C SER A 437 4.31 -19.83 43.26
N ASP A 438 3.71 -19.95 44.45
CA ASP A 438 2.57 -20.86 44.71
C ASP A 438 1.41 -20.67 43.72
N THR A 439 1.25 -19.45 43.20
CA THR A 439 0.33 -19.09 42.10
C THR A 439 1.12 -18.51 40.92
N PRO A 440 0.83 -18.90 39.66
CA PRO A 440 1.39 -18.24 38.48
C PRO A 440 1.00 -16.76 38.43
N LYS A 441 1.96 -15.89 38.07
CA LYS A 441 1.77 -14.43 38.04
C LYS A 441 2.39 -13.82 36.78
N LEU A 442 1.81 -12.72 36.32
CA LEU A 442 2.42 -11.84 35.32
C LEU A 442 3.06 -10.65 36.03
N MET A 443 4.38 -10.56 35.90
CA MET A 443 5.20 -9.55 36.57
C MET A 443 5.45 -8.37 35.63
N PRO A 444 5.17 -7.13 36.06
CA PRO A 444 5.71 -5.95 35.40
C PRO A 444 7.22 -5.86 35.65
N ALA A 445 7.91 -5.15 34.78
CA ALA A 445 9.29 -4.73 34.98
C ALA A 445 9.34 -3.20 35.11
N ASN A 446 8.54 -2.70 36.06
CA ASN A 446 8.50 -1.32 36.51
C ASN A 446 7.91 -1.31 37.92
N SER A 447 8.65 -0.73 38.87
CA SER A 447 8.28 -0.68 40.29
C SER A 447 6.95 0.02 40.60
N LEU A 448 6.42 0.83 39.67
CA LEU A 448 5.13 1.52 39.83
C LEU A 448 3.92 0.60 39.62
N TYR A 449 4.12 -0.62 39.12
CA TYR A 449 3.06 -1.55 38.78
C TYR A 449 3.10 -2.79 39.68
N SER A 450 1.92 -3.29 40.05
CA SER A 450 1.79 -4.49 40.86
C SER A 450 1.73 -5.77 40.00
N PRO A 451 2.23 -6.92 40.51
CA PRO A 451 2.04 -8.23 39.88
C PRO A 451 0.56 -8.56 39.65
N ILE A 452 0.27 -9.26 38.56
CA ILE A 452 -1.07 -9.76 38.24
C ILE A 452 -1.12 -11.25 38.56
N GLU A 453 -1.89 -11.62 39.58
CA GLU A 453 -2.18 -13.01 39.91
C GLU A 453 -3.07 -13.63 38.84
N LEU A 454 -2.71 -14.82 38.35
CA LEU A 454 -3.51 -15.54 37.35
C LEU A 454 -4.55 -16.49 37.96
N ALA A 455 -4.53 -16.65 39.29
CA ALA A 455 -5.51 -17.46 39.98
C ALA A 455 -6.94 -16.92 39.75
N ASN A 456 -7.85 -17.81 39.34
CA ASN A 456 -9.26 -17.51 39.05
C ASN A 456 -9.52 -16.51 37.90
N ARG A 457 -8.57 -16.33 36.97
CA ARG A 457 -8.77 -15.51 35.76
C ARG A 457 -8.74 -16.37 34.51
N ASP A 458 -9.47 -15.94 33.49
CA ASP A 458 -9.33 -16.52 32.15
C ASP A 458 -8.13 -15.88 31.45
N VAL A 459 -7.08 -16.69 31.25
CA VAL A 459 -5.79 -16.25 30.72
C VAL A 459 -5.36 -17.18 29.60
N SER A 460 -5.04 -16.61 28.45
CA SER A 460 -4.40 -17.34 27.36
C SER A 460 -3.11 -16.66 26.91
N ILE A 461 -2.07 -17.45 26.67
CA ILE A 461 -0.81 -16.96 26.12
C ILE A 461 -0.99 -16.84 24.61
N LEU A 462 -0.83 -15.62 24.08
CA LEU A 462 -0.85 -15.33 22.66
C LEU A 462 0.51 -15.67 22.02
N GLY A 463 1.59 -15.43 22.77
CA GLY A 463 2.92 -15.77 22.34
C GLY A 463 4.02 -15.26 23.27
N VAL A 464 5.26 -15.54 22.89
CA VAL A 464 6.48 -15.13 23.62
C VAL A 464 7.22 -14.06 22.83
N ALA A 465 7.65 -13.00 23.50
CA ALA A 465 8.45 -11.95 22.89
C ALA A 465 9.86 -12.46 22.56
N ILE A 466 10.26 -12.28 21.30
CA ILE A 466 11.56 -12.74 20.78
C ILE A 466 12.49 -11.59 20.41
N GLY A 467 11.94 -10.39 20.19
CA GLY A 467 12.73 -9.21 19.90
C GLY A 467 11.94 -7.92 20.10
N VAL A 468 12.67 -6.80 20.12
CA VAL A 468 12.14 -5.45 20.23
C VAL A 468 12.74 -4.62 19.11
N ILE A 469 11.91 -3.93 18.35
CA ILE A 469 12.31 -2.97 17.34
C ILE A 469 12.05 -1.57 17.90
N LYS A 470 13.10 -0.77 17.96
CA LYS A 470 13.06 0.63 18.39
C LYS A 470 13.27 1.52 17.18
N ASN A 471 12.53 2.61 17.10
CA ASN A 471 12.73 3.66 16.10
C ASN A 471 13.61 4.76 16.73
N ASN A 472 14.75 5.07 16.10
CA ASN A 472 15.79 5.98 16.64
C ASN A 472 15.65 7.42 16.16
#